data_AF-A0A439KKN5-F1
#
_entry.id   AF-A0A439KKN5-F1
#
_cell.length_a   1.000
_cell.length_b   1.000
_cell.length_c   1.000
_cell.angle_alpha   90.00
_cell.angle_beta   90.00
_cell.angle_gamma   90.00
#
_symmetry.space_group_name_H-M   'P 1'
#
loop_
_entity.id
_entity.type
_entity.pdbx_description
1 polymer ?
#
loop_
_entity_poly.entity_id
_entity_poly.type
_entity_poly.pdbx_seq_one_letter_code
_entity_poly.pdbx_strand_id
1 'polypeptide(L)'
;MASGITIRHLVFTGPSVAPAELSFNDGLNIVYGASNTGKSFTTKALNFMLAATKELPKTEEITHYDAVWLGLTLSSARDVTLYRATKGGAFRVHDGLVKNTPSAAGAILQGKFDAKRSDNVSYFLLETLGLANKVIVKSANAEKDTLSIRLLSSYVVVSEEDIISERSPVLYSGIPSQRTFERNLFRLLLTGNDDGAAVTV
;
A
#
# COMPACT_ATOMS: atom_id res chain seq x y z
N MET A 1 5.32 18.87 -10.82
CA MET A 1 5.78 18.51 -9.47
C MET A 1 5.66 17.01 -9.34
N ALA A 2 6.69 16.30 -8.90
CA ALA A 2 6.64 14.84 -8.81
C ALA A 2 5.62 14.42 -7.73
N SER A 3 4.61 13.66 -8.10
CA SER A 3 3.68 13.03 -7.15
C SER A 3 4.40 11.85 -6.48
N GLY A 4 4.28 11.74 -5.16
CA GLY A 4 4.98 10.72 -4.38
C GLY A 4 4.51 10.65 -2.94
N ILE A 5 4.82 9.54 -2.30
CA ILE A 5 4.56 9.26 -0.89
C ILE A 5 5.86 8.75 -0.29
N THR A 6 6.34 9.39 0.78
CA THR A 6 7.51 8.95 1.53
C THR A 6 7.06 8.26 2.81
N ILE A 7 7.54 7.03 3.05
CA ILE A 7 7.29 6.31 4.30
C ILE A 7 8.26 6.83 5.36
N ARG A 8 7.74 7.17 6.55
CA ARG A 8 8.52 7.74 7.67
C ARG A 8 8.69 6.79 8.82
N HIS A 9 7.65 6.06 9.19
CA HIS A 9 7.74 5.05 10.23
C HIS A 9 6.69 3.96 10.07
N LEU A 10 6.97 2.79 10.62
CA LEU A 10 6.03 1.71 10.86
C LEU A 10 6.12 1.33 12.34
N VAL A 11 5.02 1.51 13.08
CA VAL A 11 4.98 1.28 14.52
C VAL A 11 3.85 0.32 14.86
N PHE A 12 4.14 -0.62 15.75
CA PHE A 12 3.15 -1.50 16.37
C PHE A 12 3.00 -1.12 17.85
N THR A 13 1.76 -1.00 18.32
CA THR A 13 1.46 -0.73 19.72
C THR A 13 0.47 -1.75 20.27
N GLY A 14 0.50 -1.96 21.58
CA GLY A 14 -0.46 -2.77 22.32
C GLY A 14 -0.50 -2.35 23.80
N PRO A 15 -1.53 -2.77 24.56
CA PRO A 15 -1.79 -2.25 25.91
C PRO A 15 -0.75 -2.66 26.95
N SER A 16 0.00 -3.75 26.72
CA SER A 16 0.94 -4.32 27.70
C SER A 16 2.24 -4.81 27.04
N VAL A 17 2.64 -4.17 25.94
CA VAL A 17 3.87 -4.46 25.22
C VAL A 17 4.55 -3.14 24.87
N ALA A 18 5.88 -3.11 24.91
CA ALA A 18 6.62 -1.96 24.42
C ALA A 18 6.36 -1.78 22.91
N PRO A 19 6.23 -0.54 22.41
CA PRO A 19 6.08 -0.33 20.98
C PRO A 19 7.25 -0.91 20.19
N ALA A 20 6.94 -1.63 19.11
CA ALA A 20 7.94 -2.02 18.12
C ALA A 20 7.93 -0.99 16.99
N GLU A 21 9.09 -0.44 16.66
CA GLU A 21 9.20 0.67 15.71
C GLU A 21 10.28 0.41 14.67
N LEU A 22 9.95 0.76 13.43
CA LEU A 22 10.91 0.96 12.36
C LEU A 22 10.78 2.40 11.83
N SER A 23 11.86 3.17 11.93
CA SER A 23 11.95 4.53 11.40
C SER A 23 12.70 4.53 10.07
N PHE A 24 12.25 5.36 9.12
CA PHE A 24 12.81 5.50 7.79
C PHE A 24 13.26 6.94 7.54
N ASN A 25 14.44 7.08 6.94
CA ASN A 25 14.99 8.36 6.50
C ASN A 25 14.76 8.56 4.99
N ASP A 26 15.07 9.75 4.49
CA ASP A 26 15.10 9.98 3.05
C ASP A 26 16.20 9.13 2.39
N GLY A 27 15.92 8.66 1.17
CA GLY A 27 16.87 7.85 0.39
C GLY A 27 16.83 6.36 0.71
N LEU A 28 18.00 5.71 0.62
CA LEU A 28 18.13 4.27 0.79
C LEU A 28 18.13 3.88 2.28
N ASN A 29 17.17 3.05 2.67
CA ASN A 29 17.10 2.45 3.99
C ASN A 29 17.40 0.95 3.89
N ILE A 30 18.35 0.46 4.67
CA ILE A 30 18.72 -0.97 4.71
C ILE A 30 18.32 -1.55 6.06
N VAL A 31 17.35 -2.48 6.04
CA VAL A 31 16.93 -3.22 7.24
C VAL A 31 17.66 -4.56 7.24
N TYR A 32 18.60 -4.73 8.16
CA TYR A 32 19.44 -5.93 8.28
C TYR A 32 19.35 -6.54 9.68
N GLY A 33 19.72 -7.82 9.79
CA GLY A 33 19.66 -8.57 11.04
C GLY A 33 19.61 -10.08 10.78
N ALA A 34 19.73 -10.88 11.85
CA ALA A 34 19.69 -12.34 11.77
C ALA A 34 18.43 -12.87 11.06
N SER A 35 18.47 -14.10 10.54
CA SER A 35 17.27 -14.70 9.93
C SER A 35 16.12 -14.79 10.95
N ASN A 36 14.87 -14.74 10.47
CA ASN A 36 13.66 -14.80 11.29
C ASN A 36 13.47 -13.70 12.34
N THR A 37 14.15 -12.55 12.21
CA THR A 37 13.95 -11.39 13.12
C THR A 37 12.86 -10.41 12.67
N GLY A 38 11.96 -10.82 11.78
CA GLY A 38 10.84 -9.98 11.33
C GLY A 38 11.10 -9.12 10.08
N LYS A 39 12.24 -9.26 9.38
CA LYS A 39 12.52 -8.53 8.13
C LYS A 39 11.42 -8.75 7.07
N SER A 40 11.08 -10.00 6.80
CA SER A 40 10.00 -10.36 5.85
C SER A 40 8.61 -10.03 6.41
N PHE A 41 8.48 -9.80 7.71
CA PHE A 41 7.24 -9.32 8.32
C PHE A 41 7.01 -7.84 7.99
N THR A 42 8.07 -7.03 7.97
CA THR A 42 7.99 -5.60 7.58
C THR A 42 7.35 -5.41 6.22
N THR A 43 7.75 -6.15 5.19
CA THR A 43 7.16 -6.04 3.84
C THR A 43 5.68 -6.45 3.83
N LYS A 44 5.32 -7.49 4.60
CA LYS A 44 3.93 -7.93 4.76
C LYS A 44 3.09 -6.90 5.52
N ALA A 45 3.66 -6.24 6.53
CA ALA A 45 3.01 -5.16 7.27
C ALA A 45 2.81 -3.90 6.42
N LEU A 46 3.78 -3.54 5.57
CA LEU A 46 3.61 -2.46 4.59
C LEU A 46 2.46 -2.77 3.63
N ASN A 47 2.42 -3.98 3.05
CA ASN A 47 1.30 -4.41 2.21
C ASN A 47 -0.05 -4.37 2.93
N PHE A 48 -0.09 -4.73 4.22
CA PHE A 48 -1.29 -4.61 5.03
C PHE A 48 -1.72 -3.15 5.25
N MET A 49 -0.78 -2.25 5.52
CA MET A 49 -1.06 -0.83 5.72
C MET A 49 -1.38 -0.07 4.43
N LEU A 50 -0.89 -0.57 3.29
CA LEU A 50 -1.28 -0.10 1.96
C LEU A 50 -2.58 -0.75 1.45
N ALA A 51 -3.28 -1.54 2.28
CA ALA A 51 -4.49 -2.28 1.93
C ALA A 51 -4.33 -3.24 0.72
N ALA A 52 -3.10 -3.65 0.41
CA ALA A 52 -2.82 -4.68 -0.58
C ALA A 52 -3.22 -6.08 -0.08
N THR A 53 -3.11 -6.30 1.24
CA THR A 53 -3.54 -7.52 1.93
C THR A 53 -4.58 -7.21 3.02
N LYS A 54 -5.45 -8.19 3.26
CA LYS A 54 -6.55 -8.06 4.24
C LYS A 54 -6.09 -8.26 5.67
N GLU A 55 -5.11 -9.14 5.87
CA GLU A 55 -4.68 -9.64 7.18
C GLU A 55 -3.15 -9.62 7.26
N LEU A 56 -2.65 -9.44 8.48
CA LEU A 56 -1.25 -9.68 8.81
C LEU A 56 -0.99 -11.19 8.95
N PRO A 57 0.26 -11.64 8.76
CA PRO A 57 0.66 -12.99 9.11
C PRO A 57 0.35 -13.28 10.59
N LYS A 58 -0.19 -14.47 10.86
CA LYS A 58 -0.44 -14.92 12.23
C LYS A 58 0.87 -15.45 12.80
N THR A 59 1.40 -14.77 13.80
CA THR A 59 2.57 -15.20 14.58
C THR A 59 2.24 -15.05 16.07
N GLU A 60 3.08 -15.59 16.96
CA GLU A 60 2.85 -15.41 18.41
C GLU A 60 3.10 -13.94 18.81
N GLU A 61 4.10 -13.30 18.22
CA GLU A 61 4.51 -11.94 18.55
C GLU A 61 3.43 -10.91 18.22
N ILE A 62 2.73 -11.07 17.08
CA ILE A 62 1.71 -10.10 16.66
C ILE A 62 0.49 -10.09 17.60
N THR A 63 0.27 -11.16 18.38
CA THR A 63 -0.86 -11.25 19.32
C THR A 63 -0.77 -10.22 20.46
N HIS A 64 0.43 -9.71 20.73
CA HIS A 64 0.67 -8.69 21.76
C HIS A 64 0.34 -7.26 21.29
N TYR A 65 0.16 -7.04 19.98
CA TYR A 65 -0.11 -5.73 19.39
C TYR A 65 -1.54 -5.65 18.85
N ASP A 66 -2.22 -4.54 19.10
CA ASP A 66 -3.59 -4.30 18.64
C ASP A 66 -3.70 -3.23 17.54
N ALA A 67 -2.62 -2.47 17.31
CA ALA A 67 -2.60 -1.36 16.40
C ALA A 67 -1.30 -1.28 15.59
N VAL A 68 -1.44 -0.79 14.36
CA VAL A 68 -0.34 -0.49 13.43
C VAL A 68 -0.48 0.96 12.97
N TRP A 69 0.64 1.68 12.96
CA TRP A 69 0.76 3.08 12.57
C TRP A 69 1.78 3.20 11.45
N LEU A 70 1.37 3.77 10.31
CA LEU A 70 2.23 4.03 9.15
C LEU A 70 2.28 5.53 8.90
N GLY A 71 3.40 6.14 9.26
CA GLY A 71 3.66 7.56 9.02
C GLY A 71 4.10 7.80 7.59
N LEU A 72 3.50 8.81 6.96
CA LEU A 72 3.70 9.17 5.56
C LEU A 72 3.90 10.68 5.42
N THR A 73 4.82 11.09 4.56
CA THR A 73 4.88 12.45 4.01
C THR A 73 4.33 12.42 2.59
N LEU A 74 3.30 13.22 2.32
CA LEU A 74 2.64 13.33 1.03
C LEU A 74 3.36 14.35 0.12
N SER A 75 3.06 14.31 -1.18
CA SER A 75 3.62 15.24 -2.19
C SER A 75 3.38 16.72 -1.89
N SER A 76 2.39 17.06 -1.07
CA SER A 76 2.11 18.42 -0.57
C SER A 76 2.98 18.86 0.61
N ALA A 77 4.00 18.07 0.99
CA ALA A 77 4.75 18.19 2.25
C ALA A 77 3.87 18.08 3.52
N ARG A 78 2.64 17.57 3.37
CA ARG A 78 1.77 17.26 4.51
C ARG A 78 2.17 15.91 5.09
N ASP A 79 2.37 15.90 6.40
CA ASP A 79 2.56 14.67 7.16
C ASP A 79 1.22 14.13 7.64
N VAL A 80 1.06 12.81 7.51
CA VAL A 80 -0.10 12.06 8.01
C VAL A 80 0.34 10.71 8.57
N THR A 81 -0.43 10.15 9.48
CA THR A 81 -0.28 8.76 9.92
C THR A 81 -1.55 7.98 9.62
N LEU A 82 -1.40 6.86 8.92
CA LEU A 82 -2.45 5.85 8.81
C LEU A 82 -2.42 4.94 10.04
N TYR A 83 -3.55 4.80 10.69
CA TYR A 83 -3.81 3.83 11.75
C TYR A 83 -4.67 2.69 11.22
N ARG A 84 -4.36 1.46 11.64
CA ARG A 84 -5.24 0.30 11.46
C ARG A 84 -5.10 -0.67 12.64
N ALA A 85 -6.20 -1.28 13.06
CA ALA A 85 -6.14 -2.38 14.02
C ALA A 85 -5.41 -3.58 13.40
N THR A 86 -4.61 -4.33 14.17
CA THR A 86 -3.90 -5.54 13.67
C THR A 86 -4.87 -6.62 13.18
N LYS A 87 -6.10 -6.62 13.70
CA LYS A 87 -7.21 -7.47 13.25
C LYS A 87 -7.84 -7.05 11.91
N GLY A 88 -7.38 -5.96 11.30
CA GLY A 88 -7.90 -5.42 10.05
C GLY A 88 -9.03 -4.42 10.24
N GLY A 89 -9.96 -4.38 9.29
CA GLY A 89 -11.06 -3.41 9.27
C GLY A 89 -10.69 -2.06 8.65
N ALA A 90 -11.41 -1.02 9.08
CA ALA A 90 -11.23 0.36 8.61
C ALA A 90 -9.93 0.98 9.12
N PHE A 91 -9.46 1.97 8.38
CA PHE A 91 -8.33 2.81 8.73
C PHE A 91 -8.81 4.09 9.39
N ARG A 92 -7.88 4.75 10.08
CA ARG A 92 -7.99 6.18 10.38
C ARG A 92 -6.78 6.91 9.80
N VAL A 93 -6.98 8.14 9.39
CA VAL A 93 -5.90 9.05 9.03
C VAL A 93 -5.83 10.17 10.06
N HIS A 94 -4.63 10.37 10.61
CA HIS A 94 -4.33 11.43 11.55
C HIS A 94 -3.35 12.42 10.91
N ASP A 95 -3.47 13.70 11.25
CA ASP A 95 -2.49 14.70 10.85
C ASP A 95 -1.19 14.57 11.66
N GLY A 96 -0.06 14.77 11.00
CA GLY A 96 1.27 14.66 11.58
C GLY A 96 1.79 13.23 11.68
N LEU A 97 3.08 13.10 12.04
CA LEU A 97 3.76 11.82 12.21
C LEU A 97 3.57 11.26 13.63
N VAL A 98 2.33 10.91 13.97
CA VAL A 98 1.99 10.31 15.28
C VAL A 98 2.34 8.83 15.31
N LYS A 99 2.78 8.32 16.47
CA LYS A 99 3.20 6.91 16.68
C LYS A 99 2.35 6.14 17.70
N ASN A 100 1.39 6.82 18.31
CA ASN A 100 0.43 6.29 19.27
C ASN A 100 -0.83 7.14 19.22
N THR A 101 -1.84 6.76 20.00
CA THR A 101 -3.17 7.40 20.03
C THR A 101 -3.05 8.92 20.26
N PRO A 102 -3.36 9.76 19.25
CA PRO A 102 -3.37 11.20 19.42
C PRO A 102 -4.63 11.67 20.17
N SER A 103 -4.60 12.89 20.68
CA SER A 103 -5.74 13.49 21.40
C SER A 103 -6.96 13.74 20.52
N ALA A 104 -6.77 13.95 19.21
CA ALA A 104 -7.83 14.15 18.23
C ALA A 104 -8.19 12.86 17.49
N ALA A 105 -9.49 12.64 17.28
CA ALA A 105 -9.97 11.52 16.48
C ALA A 105 -9.57 11.70 15.00
N GLY A 106 -8.92 10.68 14.43
CA GLY A 106 -8.57 10.67 13.01
C GLY A 106 -9.78 10.43 12.11
N ALA A 107 -9.71 10.93 10.87
CA ALA A 107 -10.76 10.71 9.88
C ALA A 107 -10.81 9.23 9.45
N ILE A 108 -12.00 8.66 9.34
CA ILE A 108 -12.18 7.24 9.02
C ILE A 108 -12.03 7.03 7.51
N LEU A 109 -11.26 6.02 7.12
CA LEU A 109 -11.14 5.54 5.74
C LEU A 109 -11.51 4.06 5.69
N GLN A 110 -12.39 3.66 4.77
CA GLN A 110 -12.70 2.25 4.57
C GLN A 110 -11.46 1.49 4.10
N GLY A 111 -11.22 0.32 4.69
CA GLY A 111 -10.14 -0.58 4.25
C GLY A 111 -10.48 -1.38 3.00
N LYS A 112 -11.77 -1.56 2.71
CA LYS A 112 -12.25 -2.20 1.48
C LYS A 112 -12.34 -1.15 0.38
N PHE A 113 -11.73 -1.45 -0.77
CA PHE A 113 -11.87 -0.62 -1.96
C PHE A 113 -13.29 -0.70 -2.53
N ASP A 114 -13.83 0.46 -2.89
CA ASP A 114 -15.05 0.64 -3.66
C ASP A 114 -14.83 1.82 -4.61
N ALA A 115 -14.87 1.55 -5.92
CA ALA A 115 -14.60 2.53 -6.96
C ALA A 115 -15.60 3.71 -6.97
N LYS A 116 -16.78 3.55 -6.36
CA LYS A 116 -17.81 4.59 -6.30
C LYS A 116 -17.64 5.54 -5.11
N ARG A 117 -16.66 5.29 -4.25
CA ARG A 117 -16.45 6.00 -2.99
C ARG A 117 -15.05 6.60 -2.93
N SER A 118 -14.95 7.80 -2.36
CA SER A 118 -13.67 8.45 -2.09
C SER A 118 -13.18 8.25 -0.65
N ASP A 119 -14.03 7.76 0.25
CA ASP A 119 -13.73 7.58 1.68
C ASP A 119 -13.08 6.22 1.99
N ASN A 120 -12.12 5.80 1.15
CA ASN A 120 -11.34 4.58 1.35
C ASN A 120 -9.84 4.83 1.18
N VAL A 121 -9.03 3.99 1.83
CA VAL A 121 -7.57 4.16 1.88
C VAL A 121 -6.93 4.07 0.49
N SER A 122 -7.49 3.25 -0.41
CA SER A 122 -7.00 3.13 -1.78
C SER A 122 -7.20 4.44 -2.55
N TYR A 123 -8.38 5.05 -2.45
CA TYR A 123 -8.65 6.35 -3.08
C TYR A 123 -7.70 7.43 -2.51
N PHE A 124 -7.57 7.53 -1.18
CA PHE A 124 -6.68 8.47 -0.52
C PHE A 124 -5.22 8.39 -1.01
N LEU A 125 -4.66 7.18 -1.10
CA LEU A 125 -3.30 6.96 -1.57
C LEU A 125 -3.16 7.27 -3.07
N LEU A 126 -4.11 6.83 -3.90
CA LEU A 126 -4.09 7.10 -5.34
C LEU A 126 -4.28 8.57 -5.67
N GLU A 127 -5.11 9.31 -4.92
CA GLU A 127 -5.30 10.75 -5.08
C GLU A 127 -3.99 11.50 -4.83
N THR A 128 -3.27 11.12 -3.77
CA THR A 128 -1.93 11.68 -3.47
C THR A 128 -0.93 11.45 -4.61
N LEU A 129 -1.05 10.32 -5.31
CA LEU A 129 -0.19 9.96 -6.44
C LEU A 129 -0.65 10.55 -7.78
N GLY A 130 -1.82 11.20 -7.84
CA GLY A 130 -2.43 11.69 -9.08
C GLY A 130 -3.04 10.57 -9.95
N LEU A 131 -3.33 9.42 -9.35
CA LEU A 131 -3.82 8.21 -10.01
C LEU A 131 -5.26 7.85 -9.63
N ALA A 132 -5.96 8.68 -8.85
CA ALA A 132 -7.35 8.45 -8.51
C ALA A 132 -8.24 8.40 -9.76
N ASN A 133 -9.24 7.51 -9.74
CA ASN A 133 -10.23 7.31 -10.80
C ASN A 133 -9.67 6.84 -12.17
N LYS A 134 -8.37 6.55 -12.27
CA LYS A 134 -7.76 5.98 -13.47
C LYS A 134 -8.31 4.57 -13.73
N VAL A 135 -8.46 4.22 -15.00
CA VAL A 135 -8.99 2.91 -15.41
C VAL A 135 -8.03 2.15 -16.32
N ILE A 136 -7.98 0.84 -16.16
CA ILE A 136 -7.10 -0.04 -16.94
C ILE A 136 -7.95 -1.05 -17.71
N VAL A 137 -7.66 -1.23 -18.99
CA VAL A 137 -8.23 -2.31 -19.79
C VAL A 137 -7.63 -3.64 -19.33
N LYS A 138 -8.48 -4.56 -18.88
CA LYS A 138 -8.08 -5.86 -18.35
C LYS A 138 -8.18 -7.00 -19.36
N SER A 139 -8.93 -6.86 -20.45
CA SER A 139 -9.19 -7.94 -21.41
C SER A 139 -9.09 -7.49 -22.87
N ALA A 140 -9.04 -8.47 -23.78
CA ALA A 140 -9.00 -8.20 -25.22
C ALA A 140 -10.27 -7.51 -25.74
N ASN A 141 -11.40 -7.65 -25.05
CA ASN A 141 -12.68 -7.00 -25.38
C ASN A 141 -12.74 -5.55 -24.86
N ALA A 142 -11.62 -5.00 -24.38
CA ALA A 142 -11.54 -3.67 -23.80
C ALA A 142 -12.48 -3.47 -22.59
N GLU A 143 -12.72 -4.53 -21.80
CA GLU A 143 -13.30 -4.39 -20.47
C GLU A 143 -12.32 -3.62 -19.57
N LYS A 144 -12.85 -2.71 -18.75
CA LYS A 144 -12.06 -1.86 -17.86
C LYS A 144 -12.22 -2.27 -16.40
N ASP A 145 -11.17 -2.06 -15.63
CA ASP A 145 -11.19 -2.08 -14.17
C ASP A 145 -10.73 -0.75 -13.61
N THR A 146 -11.25 -0.36 -12.45
CA THR A 146 -10.80 0.87 -11.77
C THR A 146 -9.52 0.59 -11.03
N LEU A 147 -8.53 1.48 -11.17
CA LEU A 147 -7.27 1.35 -10.46
C LEU A 147 -7.51 1.37 -8.96
N SER A 148 -6.87 0.44 -8.26
CA SER A 148 -6.80 0.40 -6.80
C SER A 148 -5.34 0.28 -6.37
N ILE A 149 -5.02 0.74 -5.17
CA ILE A 149 -3.66 0.68 -4.64
C ILE A 149 -3.11 -0.75 -4.55
N ARG A 150 -4.01 -1.73 -4.36
CA ARG A 150 -3.67 -3.15 -4.36
C ARG A 150 -3.11 -3.62 -5.70
N LEU A 151 -3.55 -3.04 -6.82
CA LEU A 151 -3.02 -3.37 -8.14
C LEU A 151 -1.60 -2.82 -8.32
N LEU A 152 -1.26 -1.75 -7.61
CA LEU A 152 0.08 -1.16 -7.64
C LEU A 152 1.07 -1.82 -6.66
N SER A 153 0.58 -2.54 -5.65
CA SER A 153 1.43 -3.02 -4.55
C SER A 153 2.58 -3.91 -5.01
N SER A 154 2.39 -4.71 -6.06
CA SER A 154 3.46 -5.57 -6.63
C SER A 154 4.65 -4.78 -7.19
N TYR A 155 4.45 -3.51 -7.54
CA TYR A 155 5.51 -2.61 -8.01
C TYR A 155 6.11 -1.75 -6.90
N VAL A 156 5.43 -1.64 -5.76
CA VAL A 156 5.83 -0.78 -4.62
C VAL A 156 6.52 -1.59 -3.53
N VAL A 157 6.04 -2.81 -3.25
CA VAL A 157 6.58 -3.72 -2.23
C VAL A 157 6.91 -5.05 -2.91
N VAL A 158 8.16 -5.19 -3.34
CA VAL A 158 8.68 -6.38 -4.02
C VAL A 158 9.29 -7.33 -2.99
N SER A 159 8.90 -8.60 -3.03
CA SER A 159 9.46 -9.61 -2.12
C SER A 159 10.83 -10.10 -2.58
N GLU A 160 11.60 -10.73 -1.69
CA GLU A 160 12.87 -11.37 -2.05
C GLU A 160 12.66 -12.44 -3.13
N GLU A 161 11.61 -13.26 -2.98
CA GLU A 161 11.24 -14.29 -3.97
C GLU A 161 10.96 -13.69 -5.35
N ASP A 162 10.30 -12.53 -5.42
CA ASP A 162 10.04 -11.84 -6.69
C ASP A 162 11.32 -11.25 -7.29
N ILE A 163 12.24 -10.72 -6.46
CA ILE A 163 13.52 -10.15 -6.92
C ILE A 163 14.41 -11.22 -7.57
N ILE A 164 14.49 -12.42 -6.98
CA ILE A 164 15.33 -13.50 -7.50
C ILE A 164 14.63 -14.34 -8.59
N SER A 165 13.36 -14.08 -8.85
CA SER A 165 12.59 -14.83 -9.85
C SER A 165 13.08 -14.53 -11.27
N GLU A 166 13.10 -15.56 -12.13
CA GLU A 166 13.33 -15.38 -13.58
C GLU A 166 12.10 -14.78 -14.31
N ARG A 167 10.99 -14.60 -13.59
CA ARG A 167 9.76 -14.01 -14.13
C ARG A 167 9.94 -12.51 -14.38
N SER A 168 9.23 -12.01 -15.39
CA SER A 168 9.25 -10.57 -15.67
C SER A 168 8.64 -9.78 -14.50
N PRO A 169 9.28 -8.70 -14.02
CA PRO A 169 8.72 -7.83 -12.99
C PRO A 169 7.49 -7.06 -13.48
N VAL A 170 7.32 -6.94 -14.81
CA VAL A 170 6.12 -6.36 -15.41
C VAL A 170 4.98 -7.38 -15.39
N LEU A 171 5.25 -8.62 -15.79
CA LEU A 171 4.27 -9.72 -15.86
C LEU A 171 4.31 -10.57 -14.58
N TYR A 172 4.10 -9.92 -13.44
CA TYR A 172 4.40 -10.48 -12.12
C TYR A 172 3.56 -11.72 -11.76
N SER A 173 2.32 -11.83 -12.26
CA SER A 173 1.48 -13.01 -11.97
C SER A 173 1.94 -14.26 -12.73
N GLY A 174 2.59 -14.11 -13.88
CA GLY A 174 2.88 -15.20 -14.81
C GLY A 174 1.65 -15.81 -15.49
N ILE A 175 0.44 -15.28 -15.24
CA ILE A 175 -0.82 -15.83 -15.74
C ILE A 175 -1.13 -15.22 -17.12
N PRO A 176 -1.28 -16.01 -18.20
CA PRO A 176 -1.52 -15.48 -19.54
C PRO A 176 -2.72 -14.53 -19.66
N SER A 177 -3.81 -14.78 -18.92
CA SER A 177 -5.01 -13.94 -18.94
C SER A 177 -4.82 -12.57 -18.27
N GLN A 178 -3.79 -12.38 -17.44
CA GLN A 178 -3.48 -11.12 -16.78
C GLN A 178 -2.53 -10.22 -17.60
N ARG A 179 -1.91 -10.75 -18.65
CA ARG A 179 -0.87 -10.04 -19.42
C ARG A 179 -1.33 -8.71 -19.99
N THR A 180 -2.58 -8.63 -20.47
CA THR A 180 -3.15 -7.37 -21.01
C THR A 180 -3.24 -6.33 -19.90
N PHE A 181 -3.82 -6.71 -18.76
CA PHE A 181 -3.94 -5.85 -17.59
C PHE A 181 -2.56 -5.37 -17.10
N GLU A 182 -1.62 -6.28 -16.87
CA GLU A 182 -0.28 -5.97 -16.34
C GLU A 182 0.51 -5.04 -17.28
N ARG A 183 0.43 -5.26 -18.59
CA ARG A 183 1.07 -4.39 -19.59
C ARG A 183 0.46 -2.98 -19.60
N ASN A 184 -0.87 -2.89 -19.55
CA ASN A 184 -1.56 -1.60 -19.55
C ASN A 184 -1.34 -0.84 -18.24
N LEU A 185 -1.31 -1.55 -17.12
CA LEU A 185 -0.95 -0.99 -15.82
C LEU A 185 0.47 -0.43 -15.83
N PHE A 186 1.43 -1.19 -16.36
CA PHE A 186 2.80 -0.71 -16.48
C PHE A 186 2.91 0.48 -17.45
N ARG A 187 2.15 0.48 -18.56
CA ARG A 187 2.04 1.63 -19.47
C ARG A 187 1.51 2.87 -18.75
N LEU A 188 0.47 2.74 -17.92
CA LEU A 188 -0.03 3.85 -17.11
C LEU A 188 1.08 4.41 -16.21
N LEU A 189 1.86 3.56 -15.54
CA LEU A 189 2.94 3.99 -14.66
C LEU A 189 4.06 4.72 -15.41
N LEU A 190 4.37 4.30 -16.64
CA LEU A 190 5.40 4.94 -17.46
C LEU A 190 4.96 6.25 -18.12
N THR A 191 3.68 6.34 -18.49
CA THR A 191 3.17 7.42 -19.36
C THR A 191 2.23 8.40 -18.66
N GLY A 192 1.67 8.03 -17.52
CA GLY A 192 0.58 8.75 -16.84
C GLY A 192 -0.80 8.63 -17.54
N ASN A 193 -0.85 7.99 -18.71
CA ASN A 193 -2.06 7.85 -19.52
C ASN A 193 -2.77 6.53 -19.23
N ASP A 194 -4.04 6.63 -18.87
CA ASP A 194 -4.93 5.48 -18.63
C ASP A 194 -5.75 5.12 -19.87
N ASP A 195 -6.57 4.09 -19.72
CA ASP A 195 -7.29 3.47 -20.84
C ASP A 195 -8.72 4.00 -20.96
N GLY A 196 -8.98 5.18 -20.39
CA GLY A 196 -10.30 5.82 -20.40
C GLY A 196 -10.88 5.99 -21.81
N ALA A 197 -10.03 6.31 -22.79
CA ALA A 197 -10.44 6.49 -24.19
C ALA A 197 -10.67 5.19 -24.98
N ALA A 198 -10.28 4.03 -24.45
CA ALA A 198 -10.51 2.76 -25.15
C ALA A 198 -12.01 2.44 -25.26
N VAL A 199 -12.48 2.05 -26.45
CA VAL A 199 -13.87 1.67 -26.68
C VAL A 199 -14.01 0.17 -26.49
N THR A 200 -14.97 -0.25 -25.66
CA THR A 200 -15.30 -1.67 -25.44
C THR A 200 -15.87 -2.26 -26.73
N VAL A 201 -15.38 -3.42 -27.13
CA VAL A 201 -15.79 -4.15 -28.34
C VAL A 201 -16.75 -5.27 -27.98
#